data_AF-A0A3G2T046-F1
#
_entry.id   AF-A0A3G2T046-F1
#
_cell.length_a   1.000
_cell.length_b   1.000
_cell.length_c   1.000
_cell.angle_alpha   90.00
_cell.angle_beta   90.00
_cell.angle_gamma   90.00
#
_symmetry.space_group_name_H-M   'P 1'
#
loop_
_entity.id
_entity.type
_entity.pdbx_description
1 polymer ?
#
loop_
_entity_poly.entity_id
_entity_poly.type
_entity_poly.pdbx_seq_one_letter_code
_entity_poly.pdbx_strand_id
1 'polypeptide(L)'
;MIRIQQEVFSWQDQKFVQHLQIFGFSLIAISILYLVAANWFMLPQFIQLVTPQLLLLLSALSSVFLVKNDSLIQCLHAISGLMIGLSLAVIGQIYQTGADSYLLFLIWSVLLLPWLYRSNIGIFLMLCIVSQIALFLFFKQTFWGDEYPTVFLLSIHLLALLQFLFCLRYYPKIRYLFIIWFAMLSVWNMVMFLYMDKGLLYFICSLSLLSIAFVYFYKKNDQLCSVLSAVSLGITFTLIIVKWLDNLFRQSEILGLLIIAVIIFAWFALITFLLIKLIPNSRFNNIPLAVGAWISGLVLSSLMLTFWGNFSLIMGIIFVAFAAYILKIKQNLFLRQLAYCLFVAGQVAILFHTYDLIEEVYPLLLIQIIALVLAYWVRTHWFFVFVQLLALYALGVAMIWQDNAVHFWVGNVENFAYLTLLTYVFYMGLLWIQKIQPQQYQRSLMLSNLAMTIFFVGFYAFLGESEFADIHPIPVLTYGLPIVWCVCFIFLHIQNQFNLLAQGVLAVFGAVLIYYGYFEIFIVLAVFSWALMKKDKVTYAFALLAFIIILWCLYYSLDLTFLVKSLSIFISGTSLLLLSLCLMRFKNKVGIAQ
;
A
#
# COMPACT_ATOMS: atom_id res chain seq x y z
N MET A 1 -32.12 19.96 -21.14
CA MET A 1 -31.41 18.69 -20.87
C MET A 1 -30.66 18.84 -19.55
N ILE A 2 -31.28 18.45 -18.43
CA ILE A 2 -30.61 18.44 -17.12
C ILE A 2 -29.66 17.25 -17.18
N ARG A 3 -28.35 17.51 -17.33
CA ARG A 3 -27.32 16.49 -17.19
C ARG A 3 -27.40 16.04 -15.73
N ILE A 4 -28.04 14.91 -15.47
CA ILE A 4 -27.97 14.22 -14.19
C ILE A 4 -26.47 14.09 -13.89
N GLN A 5 -25.98 14.80 -12.87
CA GLN A 5 -24.61 14.62 -12.39
C GLN A 5 -24.47 13.13 -12.10
N GLN A 6 -23.66 12.43 -12.89
CA GLN A 6 -23.28 11.07 -12.55
C GLN A 6 -22.62 11.16 -11.18
N GLU A 7 -23.22 10.54 -10.16
CA GLU A 7 -22.57 10.40 -8.86
C GLU A 7 -21.18 9.81 -9.10
N VAL A 8 -20.14 10.47 -8.58
CA VAL A 8 -18.74 10.02 -8.71
C VAL A 8 -18.20 9.44 -7.41
N PHE A 9 -18.77 9.86 -6.28
CA PHE A 9 -18.53 9.29 -4.97
C PHE A 9 -19.89 8.81 -4.45
N SER A 10 -20.02 7.54 -4.08
CA SER A 10 -21.30 7.01 -3.57
C SER A 10 -21.13 6.50 -2.14
N TRP A 11 -21.48 7.34 -1.17
CA TRP A 11 -21.44 7.01 0.25
C TRP A 11 -22.70 6.25 0.70
N GLN A 12 -23.72 6.24 -0.16
CA GLN A 12 -24.92 5.42 -0.01
C GLN A 12 -24.74 3.96 -0.48
N ASP A 13 -23.64 3.61 -1.16
CA ASP A 13 -23.40 2.24 -1.61
C ASP A 13 -23.38 1.28 -0.42
N GLN A 14 -24.16 0.20 -0.52
CA GLN A 14 -24.21 -0.85 0.50
C GLN A 14 -22.82 -1.43 0.76
N LYS A 15 -21.98 -1.57 -0.26
CA LYS A 15 -20.60 -2.06 -0.08
C LYS A 15 -19.77 -1.09 0.74
N PHE A 16 -19.86 0.21 0.49
CA PHE A 16 -19.11 1.21 1.25
C PHE A 16 -19.48 1.16 2.74
N VAL A 17 -20.78 1.16 3.04
CA VAL A 17 -21.30 1.02 4.41
C VAL A 17 -20.83 -0.27 5.09
N GLN A 18 -20.84 -1.40 4.38
CA GLN A 18 -20.36 -2.68 4.92
C GLN A 18 -18.88 -2.61 5.31
N HIS A 19 -18.04 -1.92 4.53
CA HIS A 19 -16.63 -1.74 4.88
C HIS A 19 -16.46 -0.84 6.11
N LEU A 20 -17.25 0.24 6.25
CA LEU A 20 -17.25 1.06 7.47
C LEU A 20 -17.58 0.22 8.71
N GLN A 21 -18.53 -0.71 8.59
CA GLN A 21 -18.86 -1.64 9.67
C GLN A 21 -17.72 -2.59 10.00
N ILE A 22 -17.09 -3.19 8.97
CA ILE A 22 -15.93 -4.07 9.14
C ILE A 22 -14.78 -3.29 9.81
N PHE A 23 -14.48 -2.08 9.36
CA PHE A 23 -13.47 -1.22 9.98
C PHE A 23 -13.83 -0.89 11.44
N GLY A 24 -15.08 -0.53 11.73
CA GLY A 24 -15.54 -0.25 13.09
C GLY A 24 -15.35 -1.43 14.04
N PHE A 25 -15.81 -2.62 13.66
CA PHE A 25 -15.63 -3.84 14.47
C PHE A 25 -14.17 -4.25 14.60
N SER A 26 -13.37 -4.07 13.55
CA SER A 26 -11.95 -4.43 13.56
C SER A 26 -11.16 -3.50 14.49
N LEU A 27 -11.45 -2.19 14.47
CA LEU A 27 -10.87 -1.23 15.40
C LEU A 27 -11.25 -1.54 16.85
N ILE A 28 -12.51 -1.85 17.13
CA ILE A 28 -12.91 -2.29 18.48
C ILE A 28 -12.09 -3.52 18.91
N ALA A 29 -11.92 -4.53 18.06
CA ALA A 29 -11.11 -5.70 18.40
C ALA A 29 -9.63 -5.36 18.63
N ILE A 30 -9.05 -4.47 17.81
CA ILE A 30 -7.67 -4.00 17.97
C ILE A 30 -7.52 -3.17 19.26
N SER A 31 -8.53 -2.39 19.65
CA SER A 31 -8.50 -1.62 20.90
C SER A 31 -8.32 -2.52 22.12
N ILE A 32 -8.94 -3.70 22.12
CA ILE A 32 -8.82 -4.70 23.19
C ILE A 32 -7.42 -5.30 23.19
N LEU A 33 -6.83 -5.56 22.02
CA LEU A 33 -5.43 -6.00 21.93
C LEU A 33 -4.49 -4.96 22.57
N TYR A 34 -4.68 -3.67 22.26
CA TYR A 34 -3.91 -2.59 22.88
C TYR A 34 -4.17 -2.46 24.39
N LEU A 35 -5.39 -2.74 24.84
CA LEU A 35 -5.74 -2.73 26.27
C LEU A 35 -4.96 -3.81 27.04
N VAL A 36 -4.88 -5.03 26.48
CA VAL A 36 -4.09 -6.13 27.03
C VAL A 36 -2.60 -5.77 27.02
N ALA A 37 -2.12 -5.17 25.93
CA ALA A 37 -0.73 -4.69 25.82
C ALA A 37 -0.40 -3.55 26.81
N ALA A 38 -1.40 -2.76 27.21
CA ALA A 38 -1.25 -1.71 28.22
C ALA A 38 -0.99 -2.23 29.63
N ASN A 39 -0.94 -3.56 29.79
CA ASN A 39 -0.64 -4.19 31.05
C ASN A 39 -1.59 -3.66 32.14
N TRP A 40 -2.88 -3.83 31.86
CA TRP A 40 -4.07 -3.44 32.65
C TRP A 40 -4.14 -4.07 34.06
N PHE A 41 -3.01 -4.14 34.78
CA PHE A 41 -2.83 -4.69 36.12
C PHE A 41 -3.80 -4.12 37.16
N MET A 42 -4.31 -2.91 36.93
CA MET A 42 -5.31 -2.28 37.81
C MET A 42 -6.66 -3.02 37.78
N LEU A 43 -6.91 -3.86 36.77
CA LEU A 43 -8.09 -4.71 36.73
C LEU A 43 -7.85 -5.99 37.54
N PRO A 44 -8.82 -6.43 38.37
CA PRO A 44 -8.78 -7.73 39.01
C PRO A 44 -8.52 -8.86 38.00
N GLN A 45 -7.73 -9.87 38.38
CA GLN A 45 -7.35 -11.00 37.52
C GLN A 45 -8.57 -11.67 36.86
N PHE A 46 -9.67 -11.78 37.60
CA PHE A 46 -10.94 -12.29 37.07
C PHE A 46 -11.45 -11.49 35.86
N ILE A 47 -11.40 -10.15 35.91
CA ILE A 47 -11.85 -9.29 34.80
C ILE A 47 -10.94 -9.47 33.59
N GLN A 48 -9.62 -9.55 33.81
CA GLN A 48 -8.66 -9.76 32.73
C GLN A 48 -8.92 -11.08 32.00
N LEU A 49 -9.17 -12.18 32.73
CA LEU A 49 -9.48 -13.50 32.15
C LEU A 49 -10.84 -13.53 31.44
N VAL A 50 -11.87 -12.94 32.04
CA VAL A 50 -13.24 -12.97 31.50
C VAL A 50 -13.38 -12.10 30.26
N THR A 51 -12.63 -10.99 30.14
CA THR A 51 -12.85 -10.00 29.07
C THR A 51 -12.67 -10.59 27.66
N PRO A 52 -11.53 -11.20 27.29
CA PRO A 52 -11.38 -11.83 25.97
C PRO A 52 -12.38 -12.97 25.73
N GLN A 53 -12.70 -13.76 26.77
CA GLN A 53 -13.64 -14.88 26.67
C GLN A 53 -15.08 -14.41 26.42
N LEU A 54 -15.51 -13.36 27.12
CA LEU A 54 -16.82 -12.76 26.95
C LEU A 54 -16.95 -12.11 25.57
N LEU A 55 -15.92 -11.43 25.10
CA LEU A 55 -15.89 -10.84 23.76
C LEU A 55 -15.92 -11.91 22.66
N LEU A 56 -15.18 -13.00 22.84
CA LEU A 56 -15.24 -14.17 21.96
C LEU A 56 -16.66 -14.75 21.90
N LEU A 57 -17.31 -14.92 23.05
CA LEU A 57 -18.67 -15.43 23.14
C LEU A 57 -19.66 -14.48 22.45
N LEU A 58 -19.58 -13.18 22.74
CA LEU A 58 -20.46 -12.18 22.13
C LEU A 58 -20.27 -12.08 20.62
N SER A 59 -19.03 -12.13 20.12
CA SER A 59 -18.77 -12.09 18.67
C SER A 59 -19.28 -13.36 17.97
N ALA A 60 -19.15 -14.53 18.61
CA ALA A 60 -19.69 -15.79 18.11
C ALA A 60 -21.23 -15.81 18.12
N LEU A 61 -21.87 -15.37 19.20
CA LEU A 61 -23.34 -15.28 19.26
C LEU A 61 -23.88 -14.27 18.25
N SER A 62 -23.21 -13.13 18.11
CA SER A 62 -23.59 -12.09 17.14
C SER A 62 -23.49 -12.59 15.69
N SER A 63 -22.50 -13.44 15.38
CA SER A 63 -22.34 -14.00 14.04
C SER A 63 -23.44 -15.00 13.68
N VAL A 64 -24.04 -15.66 14.67
CA VAL A 64 -25.14 -16.62 14.49
C VAL A 64 -26.51 -15.94 14.47
N PHE A 65 -26.77 -15.02 15.40
CA PHE A 65 -28.12 -14.51 15.67
C PHE A 65 -28.41 -13.13 15.10
N LEU A 66 -27.41 -12.23 15.02
CA LEU A 66 -27.65 -10.81 14.73
C LEU A 66 -27.30 -10.44 13.28
N VAL A 67 -26.31 -11.11 12.69
CA VAL A 67 -25.74 -10.72 11.40
C VAL A 67 -26.09 -11.72 10.31
N LYS A 68 -26.65 -11.23 9.20
CA LYS A 68 -26.96 -12.03 8.01
C LYS A 68 -25.94 -11.89 6.87
N ASN A 69 -25.12 -10.84 6.91
CA ASN A 69 -24.13 -10.57 5.87
C ASN A 69 -22.86 -11.40 6.09
N ASP A 70 -22.50 -12.20 5.09
CA ASP A 70 -21.33 -13.09 5.14
C ASP A 70 -20.02 -12.36 5.45
N SER A 71 -19.82 -11.14 4.93
CA SER A 71 -18.59 -10.36 5.18
C SER A 71 -18.44 -9.96 6.65
N LEU A 72 -19.55 -9.60 7.31
CA LEU A 72 -19.57 -9.27 8.73
C LEU A 72 -19.46 -10.53 9.61
N ILE A 73 -20.06 -11.65 9.20
CA ILE A 73 -19.86 -12.95 9.85
C ILE A 73 -18.38 -13.32 9.82
N GLN A 74 -17.72 -13.16 8.67
CA GLN A 74 -16.28 -13.43 8.54
C GLN A 74 -15.45 -12.53 9.46
N CYS A 75 -15.80 -11.24 9.56
CA CYS A 75 -15.17 -10.29 10.48
C CYS A 75 -15.34 -10.72 11.95
N LEU A 76 -16.56 -11.03 12.40
CA LEU A 76 -16.83 -11.46 13.77
C LEU A 76 -16.09 -12.75 14.16
N HIS A 77 -16.00 -13.70 13.23
CA HIS A 77 -15.23 -14.92 13.41
C HIS A 77 -13.71 -14.64 13.50
N ALA A 78 -13.19 -13.70 12.70
CA ALA A 78 -11.80 -13.27 12.83
C ALA A 78 -11.53 -12.61 14.19
N ILE A 79 -12.49 -11.82 14.70
CA ILE A 79 -12.45 -11.26 16.06
C ILE A 79 -12.45 -12.38 17.11
N SER A 80 -13.30 -13.40 16.97
CA SER A 80 -13.28 -14.56 17.86
C SER A 80 -11.92 -15.24 17.87
N GLY A 81 -11.33 -15.48 16.70
CA GLY A 81 -10.00 -16.07 16.60
C GLY A 81 -8.89 -15.18 17.20
N LEU A 82 -9.01 -13.86 17.12
CA LEU A 82 -8.10 -12.92 17.77
C LEU A 82 -8.25 -12.98 19.30
N MET A 83 -9.48 -13.05 19.81
CA MET A 83 -9.75 -13.20 21.24
C MET A 83 -9.23 -14.53 21.81
N ILE A 84 -9.15 -15.61 21.01
CA ILE A 84 -8.48 -16.85 21.42
C ILE A 84 -7.00 -16.58 21.73
N GLY A 85 -6.28 -15.92 20.82
CA GLY A 85 -4.88 -15.55 21.03
C GLY A 85 -4.69 -14.64 22.23
N LEU A 86 -5.55 -13.63 22.39
CA LEU A 86 -5.52 -12.74 23.55
C LEU A 86 -5.80 -13.48 24.86
N SER A 87 -6.70 -14.46 24.87
CA SER A 87 -6.96 -15.28 26.05
C SER A 87 -5.68 -16.03 26.49
N LEU A 88 -4.95 -16.60 25.53
CA LEU A 88 -3.67 -17.27 25.81
C LEU A 88 -2.62 -16.29 26.33
N ALA A 89 -2.54 -15.08 25.76
CA ALA A 89 -1.62 -14.05 26.20
C ALA A 89 -1.91 -13.60 27.65
N VAL A 90 -3.17 -13.37 27.98
CA VAL A 90 -3.59 -12.97 29.33
C VAL A 90 -3.32 -14.08 30.36
N ILE A 91 -3.54 -15.34 30.01
CA ILE A 91 -3.17 -16.48 30.88
C ILE A 91 -1.67 -16.48 31.17
N GLY A 92 -0.84 -16.30 30.12
CA GLY A 92 0.61 -16.20 30.27
C GLY A 92 1.06 -15.04 31.16
N GLN A 93 0.38 -13.89 31.06
CA GLN A 93 0.66 -12.71 31.90
C GLN A 93 0.28 -12.93 33.37
N ILE A 94 -0.95 -13.40 33.66
CA ILE A 94 -1.48 -13.50 35.04
C ILE A 94 -0.77 -14.58 35.83
N TYR A 95 -0.63 -15.76 35.24
CA TYR A 95 -0.08 -16.92 35.93
C TYR A 95 1.44 -17.01 35.80
N GLN A 96 2.07 -16.05 35.10
CA GLN A 96 3.52 -16.02 34.85
C GLN A 96 4.05 -17.39 34.43
N THR A 97 3.31 -18.08 33.56
CA THR A 97 3.55 -19.51 33.26
C THR A 97 4.89 -19.77 32.54
N GLY A 98 5.73 -18.74 32.38
CA GLY A 98 6.96 -18.81 31.61
C GLY A 98 6.71 -19.24 30.17
N ALA A 99 5.46 -19.17 29.69
CA ALA A 99 5.09 -19.64 28.36
C ALA A 99 5.97 -18.92 27.34
N ASP A 100 6.84 -19.68 26.72
CA ASP A 100 7.71 -19.24 25.64
C ASP A 100 6.85 -18.74 24.50
N SER A 101 7.27 -17.63 23.87
CA SER A 101 6.45 -16.99 22.83
C SER A 101 6.10 -17.99 21.71
N TYR A 102 6.97 -18.95 21.41
CA TYR A 102 6.68 -20.07 20.52
C TYR A 102 5.39 -20.82 20.88
N LEU A 103 5.27 -21.35 22.11
CA LEU A 103 4.14 -22.17 22.52
C LEU A 103 2.81 -21.40 22.43
N LEU A 104 2.82 -20.10 22.75
CA LEU A 104 1.65 -19.24 22.59
C LEU A 104 1.15 -19.22 21.13
N PHE A 105 2.03 -18.91 20.18
CA PHE A 105 1.63 -18.85 18.77
C PHE A 105 1.33 -20.25 18.20
N LEU A 106 1.99 -21.30 18.70
CA LEU A 106 1.68 -22.69 18.32
C LEU A 106 0.26 -23.08 18.76
N ILE A 107 -0.06 -22.93 20.05
CA ILE A 107 -1.39 -23.28 20.58
C ILE A 107 -2.46 -22.42 19.90
N TRP A 108 -2.19 -21.13 19.69
CA TRP A 108 -3.09 -20.26 18.95
C TRP A 108 -3.35 -20.78 17.54
N SER A 109 -2.32 -21.19 16.79
CA SER A 109 -2.48 -21.75 15.45
C SER A 109 -3.36 -22.99 15.44
N VAL A 110 -3.17 -23.91 16.41
CA VAL A 110 -3.95 -25.14 16.53
C VAL A 110 -5.41 -24.83 16.85
N LEU A 111 -5.66 -23.89 17.76
CA LEU A 111 -7.02 -23.49 18.15
C LEU A 111 -7.77 -22.73 17.04
N LEU A 112 -7.10 -22.25 16.00
CA LEU A 112 -7.75 -21.66 14.82
C LEU A 112 -8.23 -22.71 13.82
N LEU A 113 -7.71 -23.94 13.85
CA LEU A 113 -8.11 -24.99 12.90
C LEU A 113 -9.61 -25.34 12.95
N PRO A 114 -10.24 -25.54 14.12
CA PRO A 114 -11.68 -25.83 14.19
C PRO A 114 -12.54 -24.71 13.61
N TRP A 115 -12.06 -23.46 13.65
CA TRP A 115 -12.80 -22.31 13.13
C TRP A 115 -12.80 -22.22 11.60
N LEU A 116 -11.99 -23.04 10.92
CA LEU A 116 -12.04 -23.21 9.47
C LEU A 116 -13.19 -24.12 8.99
N TYR A 117 -14.12 -24.50 9.87
CA TYR A 117 -15.33 -25.28 9.50
C TYR A 117 -16.15 -24.62 8.37
N ARG A 118 -16.06 -23.29 8.24
CA ARG A 118 -16.56 -22.50 7.12
C ARG A 118 -15.40 -21.76 6.47
N SER A 119 -15.49 -21.52 5.16
CA SER A 119 -14.57 -20.62 4.45
C SER A 119 -14.61 -19.22 5.07
N ASN A 120 -13.56 -18.86 5.81
CA ASN A 120 -13.34 -17.54 6.37
C ASN A 120 -11.93 -17.03 6.03
N ILE A 121 -11.86 -15.92 5.30
CA ILE A 121 -10.59 -15.32 4.86
C ILE A 121 -9.78 -14.79 6.05
N GLY A 122 -10.44 -14.14 7.02
CA GLY A 122 -9.77 -13.54 8.18
C GLY A 122 -9.13 -14.60 9.08
N ILE A 123 -9.84 -15.68 9.40
CA ILE A 123 -9.29 -16.78 10.21
C ILE A 123 -8.16 -17.48 9.47
N PHE A 124 -8.32 -17.76 8.18
CA PHE A 124 -7.27 -18.40 7.40
C PHE A 124 -6.01 -17.54 7.31
N LEU A 125 -6.15 -16.23 7.06
CA LEU A 125 -5.02 -15.30 7.02
C LEU A 125 -4.30 -15.25 8.38
N MET A 126 -5.06 -15.18 9.46
CA MET A 126 -4.50 -15.18 10.81
C MET A 126 -3.79 -16.50 11.13
N LEU A 127 -4.36 -17.65 10.75
CA LEU A 127 -3.69 -18.95 10.85
C LEU A 127 -2.36 -18.93 10.07
N CYS A 128 -2.35 -18.41 8.84
CA CYS A 128 -1.12 -18.32 8.05
C CYS A 128 -0.05 -17.50 8.76
N ILE A 129 -0.40 -16.33 9.29
CA ILE A 129 0.53 -15.44 10.01
C ILE A 129 1.02 -16.10 11.30
N VAL A 130 0.10 -16.53 12.16
CA VAL A 130 0.40 -17.08 13.50
C VAL A 130 1.22 -18.36 13.39
N SER A 131 0.93 -19.25 12.44
CA SER A 131 1.72 -20.48 12.24
C SER A 131 3.12 -20.21 11.67
N GLN A 132 3.29 -19.22 10.79
CA GLN A 132 4.63 -18.82 10.32
C GLN A 132 5.45 -18.18 11.44
N ILE A 133 4.83 -17.35 12.28
CA ILE A 133 5.47 -16.78 13.48
C ILE A 133 5.85 -17.87 14.47
N ALA A 134 4.96 -18.84 14.74
CA ALA A 134 5.25 -19.98 15.60
C ALA A 134 6.47 -20.76 15.08
N LEU A 135 6.52 -21.05 13.79
CA LEU A 135 7.65 -21.75 13.18
C LEU A 135 8.95 -20.94 13.31
N PHE A 136 8.90 -19.64 13.02
CA PHE A 136 10.06 -18.77 13.18
C PHE A 136 10.56 -18.73 14.63
N LEU A 137 9.65 -18.56 15.60
CA LEU A 137 9.98 -18.51 17.01
C LEU A 137 10.53 -19.84 17.53
N PHE A 138 10.04 -20.97 17.04
CA PHE A 138 10.59 -22.28 17.36
C PHE A 138 12.10 -22.32 17.08
N PHE A 139 12.50 -22.05 15.83
CA PHE A 139 13.91 -22.11 15.44
C PHE A 139 14.77 -21.05 16.14
N LYS A 140 14.21 -19.88 16.43
CA LYS A 140 14.91 -18.83 17.16
C LYS A 140 15.14 -19.20 18.64
N GLN A 141 14.12 -19.73 19.33
CA GLN A 141 14.16 -20.00 20.76
C GLN A 141 14.88 -21.30 21.12
N THR A 142 14.88 -22.28 20.22
CA THR A 142 15.65 -23.53 20.41
C THR A 142 17.10 -23.41 19.95
N PHE A 143 17.52 -22.26 19.39
CA PHE A 143 18.82 -22.04 18.74
C PHE A 143 19.08 -22.89 17.48
N TRP A 144 18.11 -23.73 17.07
CA TRP A 144 18.23 -24.58 15.87
C TRP A 144 18.30 -23.78 14.57
N GLY A 145 17.84 -22.53 14.56
CA GLY A 145 17.96 -21.66 13.39
C GLY A 145 19.41 -21.39 13.00
N ASP A 146 20.29 -21.28 13.99
CA ASP A 146 21.73 -21.01 13.79
C ASP A 146 22.49 -22.30 13.51
N GLU A 147 22.17 -23.38 14.22
CA GLU A 147 22.82 -24.70 14.04
C GLU A 147 22.40 -25.39 12.73
N TYR A 148 21.12 -25.31 12.38
CA TYR A 148 20.52 -26.00 11.23
C TYR A 148 19.73 -25.05 10.32
N PRO A 149 20.39 -24.05 9.70
CA PRO A 149 19.72 -23.02 8.90
C PRO A 149 19.04 -23.59 7.63
N THR A 150 19.51 -24.72 7.11
CA THR A 150 18.89 -25.42 5.98
C THR A 150 17.57 -26.08 6.35
N VAL A 151 17.45 -26.60 7.59
CA VAL A 151 16.20 -27.19 8.09
C VAL A 151 15.16 -26.09 8.28
N PHE A 152 15.55 -24.96 8.91
CA PHE A 152 14.68 -23.78 9.01
C PHE A 152 14.15 -23.34 7.65
N LEU A 153 15.05 -23.21 6.66
CA LEU A 153 14.70 -22.81 5.30
C LEU A 153 13.71 -23.79 4.65
N LEU A 154 13.92 -25.10 4.77
CA LEU A 154 13.00 -26.09 4.23
C LEU A 154 11.64 -26.06 4.94
N SER A 155 11.63 -25.90 6.27
CA SER A 155 10.40 -25.83 7.05
C SER A 155 9.53 -24.62 6.68
N ILE A 156 10.12 -23.43 6.53
CA ILE A 156 9.35 -22.22 6.18
C ILE A 156 8.78 -22.33 4.75
N HIS A 157 9.52 -22.96 3.83
CA HIS A 157 9.05 -23.20 2.45
C HIS A 157 7.94 -24.24 2.41
N LEU A 158 8.08 -25.34 3.16
CA LEU A 158 7.07 -26.39 3.24
C LEU A 158 5.76 -25.85 3.82
N LEU A 159 5.82 -25.09 4.92
CA LEU A 159 4.65 -24.49 5.53
C LEU A 159 3.98 -23.47 4.58
N ALA A 160 4.77 -22.61 3.92
CA ALA A 160 4.26 -21.65 2.95
C ALA A 160 3.60 -22.34 1.74
N LEU A 161 4.16 -23.47 1.28
CA LEU A 161 3.57 -24.28 0.21
C LEU A 161 2.25 -24.93 0.63
N LEU A 162 2.19 -25.53 1.83
CA LEU A 162 0.95 -26.13 2.34
C LEU A 162 -0.15 -25.08 2.46
N GLN A 163 0.16 -23.93 3.08
CA GLN A 163 -0.76 -22.80 3.18
C GLN A 163 -1.22 -22.34 1.78
N PHE A 164 -0.33 -22.28 0.80
CA PHE A 164 -0.69 -21.94 -0.58
C PHE A 164 -1.65 -22.97 -1.21
N LEU A 165 -1.43 -24.26 -1.01
CA LEU A 165 -2.33 -25.31 -1.52
C LEU A 165 -3.74 -25.18 -0.93
N PHE A 166 -3.87 -24.92 0.38
CA PHE A 166 -5.15 -24.64 1.02
C PHE A 166 -5.78 -23.34 0.51
N CYS A 167 -4.96 -22.30 0.33
CA CYS A 167 -5.40 -21.02 -0.25
C CYS A 167 -6.02 -21.23 -1.63
N LEU A 168 -5.40 -22.02 -2.50
CA LEU A 168 -5.91 -22.27 -3.85
C LEU A 168 -7.24 -23.01 -3.83
N ARG A 169 -7.43 -23.95 -2.89
CA ARG A 169 -8.63 -24.77 -2.80
C ARG A 169 -9.82 -24.02 -2.19
N TYR A 170 -9.60 -23.26 -1.12
CA TYR A 170 -10.69 -22.70 -0.31
C TYR A 170 -10.73 -21.17 -0.29
N TYR A 171 -9.61 -20.50 -0.61
CA TYR A 171 -9.45 -19.04 -0.45
C TYR A 171 -8.84 -18.36 -1.70
N PRO A 172 -9.40 -18.54 -2.90
CA PRO A 172 -8.76 -18.08 -4.14
C PRO A 172 -8.62 -16.55 -4.24
N LYS A 173 -9.33 -15.77 -3.41
CA LYS A 173 -9.26 -14.29 -3.40
C LYS A 173 -7.92 -13.75 -2.89
N ILE A 174 -7.24 -14.47 -2.01
CA ILE A 174 -5.99 -14.05 -1.38
C ILE A 174 -4.74 -14.63 -2.06
N ARG A 175 -4.89 -15.33 -3.19
CA ARG A 175 -3.78 -15.93 -3.94
C ARG A 175 -2.69 -14.93 -4.33
N TYR A 176 -3.06 -13.66 -4.54
CA TYR A 176 -2.11 -12.59 -4.85
C TYR A 176 -1.15 -12.29 -3.69
N LEU A 177 -1.63 -12.40 -2.44
CA LEU A 177 -0.79 -12.23 -1.25
C LEU A 177 0.26 -13.33 -1.16
N PHE A 178 -0.09 -14.56 -1.54
CA PHE A 178 0.87 -15.68 -1.60
C PHE A 178 1.93 -15.49 -2.69
N ILE A 179 1.56 -14.96 -3.87
CA ILE A 179 2.55 -14.65 -4.91
C ILE A 179 3.53 -13.58 -4.42
N ILE A 180 3.04 -12.55 -3.73
CA ILE A 180 3.88 -11.52 -3.12
C ILE A 180 4.79 -12.12 -2.03
N TRP A 181 4.24 -12.95 -1.14
CA TRP A 181 5.02 -13.65 -0.12
C TRP A 181 6.11 -14.55 -0.73
N PHE A 182 5.79 -15.30 -1.78
CA PHE A 182 6.75 -16.12 -2.51
C PHE A 182 7.82 -15.27 -3.19
N ALA A 183 7.46 -14.10 -3.73
CA ALA A 183 8.44 -13.17 -4.30
C ALA A 183 9.40 -12.63 -3.24
N MET A 184 8.90 -12.28 -2.05
CA MET A 184 9.76 -11.83 -0.93
C MET A 184 10.72 -12.93 -0.48
N LEU A 185 10.21 -14.15 -0.24
CA LEU A 185 11.05 -15.31 0.11
C LEU A 185 12.08 -15.61 -0.98
N SER A 186 11.67 -15.53 -2.24
CA SER A 186 12.54 -15.77 -3.40
C SER A 186 13.71 -14.78 -3.46
N VAL A 187 13.42 -13.48 -3.34
CA VAL A 187 14.45 -12.42 -3.32
C VAL A 187 15.36 -12.59 -2.11
N TRP A 188 14.80 -12.79 -0.91
CA TRP A 188 15.59 -13.02 0.30
C TRP A 188 16.57 -14.18 0.12
N ASN A 189 16.10 -15.33 -0.33
CA ASN A 189 16.93 -16.52 -0.52
C ASN A 189 18.02 -16.30 -1.58
N MET A 190 17.70 -15.59 -2.67
CA MET A 190 18.66 -15.26 -3.71
C MET A 190 19.76 -14.32 -3.17
N VAL A 191 19.40 -13.32 -2.37
CA VAL A 191 20.37 -12.43 -1.71
C VAL A 191 21.27 -13.22 -0.76
N MET A 192 20.70 -14.11 0.07
CA MET A 192 21.48 -14.96 0.97
C MET A 192 22.45 -15.87 0.21
N PHE A 193 22.06 -16.37 -0.97
CA PHE A 193 22.93 -17.16 -1.84
C PHE A 193 24.07 -16.32 -2.46
N LEU A 194 23.75 -15.14 -3.00
CA LEU A 194 24.72 -14.33 -3.78
C LEU A 194 25.67 -13.48 -2.94
N TYR A 195 25.27 -13.08 -1.74
CA TYR A 195 26.00 -12.10 -0.92
C TYR A 195 26.44 -12.61 0.45
N MET A 196 25.84 -13.70 0.95
CA MET A 196 26.17 -14.28 2.26
C MET A 196 26.78 -15.68 2.14
N ASP A 197 27.22 -16.05 0.93
CA ASP A 197 27.85 -17.32 0.57
C ASP A 197 27.14 -18.57 1.13
N LYS A 198 25.80 -18.51 1.21
CA LYS A 198 24.99 -19.64 1.66
C LYS A 198 24.92 -20.70 0.56
N GLY A 199 24.85 -21.98 0.98
CA GLY A 199 24.92 -23.12 0.06
C GLY A 199 23.81 -23.19 -1.01
N LEU A 200 24.00 -24.07 -1.99
CA LEU A 200 23.16 -24.26 -3.19
C LEU A 200 21.66 -24.45 -2.87
N LEU A 201 21.31 -24.93 -1.68
CA LEU A 201 19.92 -25.08 -1.24
C LEU A 201 19.16 -23.75 -1.20
N TYR A 202 19.81 -22.64 -0.87
CA TYR A 202 19.22 -21.29 -0.92
C TYR A 202 18.88 -20.89 -2.35
N PHE A 203 19.76 -21.19 -3.31
CA PHE A 203 19.50 -20.99 -4.73
C PHE A 203 18.28 -21.81 -5.21
N ILE A 204 18.19 -23.10 -4.87
CA ILE A 204 17.02 -23.93 -5.23
C ILE A 204 15.74 -23.38 -4.61
N CYS A 205 15.77 -23.03 -3.33
CA CYS A 205 14.61 -22.51 -2.61
C CYS A 205 14.16 -21.13 -3.15
N SER A 206 15.10 -20.33 -3.66
CA SER A 206 14.75 -19.06 -4.30
C SER A 206 13.83 -19.26 -5.51
N LEU A 207 13.97 -20.35 -6.27
CA LEU A 207 13.19 -20.56 -7.50
C LEU A 207 11.95 -21.46 -7.29
N SER A 208 11.94 -22.30 -6.26
CA SER A 208 10.99 -23.42 -6.14
C SER A 208 9.53 -22.99 -6.04
N LEU A 209 9.16 -22.16 -5.05
CA LEU A 209 7.77 -21.78 -4.77
C LEU A 209 7.14 -20.99 -5.93
N LEU A 210 7.89 -20.05 -6.51
CA LEU A 210 7.42 -19.28 -7.66
C LEU A 210 7.28 -20.16 -8.92
N SER A 211 8.17 -21.13 -9.14
CA SER A 211 8.06 -22.09 -10.24
C SER A 211 6.84 -22.98 -10.10
N ILE A 212 6.57 -23.47 -8.87
CA ILE A 212 5.36 -24.25 -8.57
C ILE A 212 4.10 -23.42 -8.83
N ALA A 213 4.06 -22.17 -8.36
CA ALA A 213 2.95 -21.25 -8.61
C ALA A 213 2.75 -20.99 -10.12
N PHE A 214 3.83 -20.73 -10.85
CA PHE A 214 3.79 -20.51 -12.30
C PHE A 214 3.17 -21.69 -13.04
N VAL A 215 3.68 -22.90 -12.80
CA VAL A 215 3.20 -24.13 -13.45
C VAL A 215 1.75 -24.40 -13.09
N TYR A 216 1.36 -24.20 -11.83
CA TYR A 216 -0.02 -24.39 -11.38
C TYR A 216 -0.98 -23.45 -12.12
N PHE A 217 -0.70 -22.15 -12.13
CA PHE A 217 -1.57 -21.16 -12.77
C PHE A 217 -1.58 -21.28 -14.28
N TYR A 218 -0.45 -21.69 -14.87
CA TYR A 218 -0.35 -21.96 -16.30
C TYR A 218 -1.30 -23.09 -16.70
N LYS A 219 -1.27 -24.22 -15.97
CA LYS A 219 -2.19 -25.35 -16.20
C LYS A 219 -3.66 -24.98 -15.98
N LYS A 220 -3.95 -24.02 -15.09
CA LYS A 220 -5.31 -23.54 -14.78
C LYS A 220 -5.78 -22.40 -15.68
N ASN A 221 -5.00 -21.97 -16.67
CA ASN A 221 -5.28 -20.84 -17.54
C ASN A 221 -5.50 -19.50 -16.79
N ASP A 222 -4.96 -19.36 -15.56
CA ASP A 222 -4.98 -18.07 -14.85
C ASP A 222 -3.80 -17.20 -15.30
N GLN A 223 -4.03 -16.51 -16.42
CA GLN A 223 -3.01 -15.73 -17.13
C GLN A 223 -2.32 -14.70 -16.23
N LEU A 224 -3.07 -14.00 -15.37
CA LEU A 224 -2.50 -12.92 -14.55
C LEU A 224 -1.56 -13.48 -13.48
N CYS A 225 -1.96 -14.53 -12.78
CA CYS A 225 -1.12 -15.14 -11.75
C CYS A 225 0.12 -15.81 -12.35
N SER A 226 -0.01 -16.47 -13.51
CA SER A 226 1.14 -17.01 -14.26
C SER A 226 2.12 -15.90 -14.61
N VAL A 227 1.64 -14.80 -15.20
CA VAL A 227 2.53 -13.67 -15.55
C VAL A 227 3.18 -13.07 -14.30
N LEU A 228 2.46 -12.85 -13.21
CA LEU A 228 3.03 -12.31 -11.98
C LEU A 228 4.12 -13.22 -11.38
N SER A 229 3.92 -14.53 -11.37
CA SER A 229 4.95 -15.48 -10.93
C SER A 229 6.17 -15.50 -11.86
N ALA A 230 5.98 -15.42 -13.19
CA ALA A 230 7.08 -15.33 -14.15
C ALA A 230 7.86 -14.02 -14.03
N VAL A 231 7.18 -12.90 -13.79
CA VAL A 231 7.83 -11.60 -13.52
C VAL A 231 8.64 -11.68 -12.24
N SER A 232 8.09 -12.29 -11.18
CA SER A 232 8.79 -12.44 -9.90
C SER A 232 10.06 -13.30 -10.05
N LEU A 233 9.98 -14.40 -10.80
CA LEU A 233 11.16 -15.18 -11.19
C LEU A 233 12.15 -14.35 -12.02
N GLY A 234 11.64 -13.55 -12.97
CA GLY A 234 12.46 -12.64 -13.77
C GLY A 234 13.27 -11.68 -12.90
N ILE A 235 12.63 -11.07 -11.89
CA ILE A 235 13.28 -10.19 -10.90
C ILE A 235 14.35 -10.96 -10.11
N THR A 236 14.06 -12.18 -9.65
CA THR A 236 15.05 -12.94 -8.86
C THR A 236 16.25 -13.36 -9.71
N PHE A 237 16.04 -13.68 -10.99
CA PHE A 237 17.12 -13.92 -11.94
C PHE A 237 17.92 -12.65 -12.26
N THR A 238 17.32 -11.46 -12.22
CA THR A 238 18.07 -10.21 -12.45
C THR A 238 19.17 -10.00 -11.41
N LEU A 239 19.00 -10.47 -10.17
CA LEU A 239 20.06 -10.40 -9.15
C LEU A 239 21.31 -11.19 -9.55
N ILE A 240 21.13 -12.35 -10.18
CA ILE A 240 22.22 -13.17 -10.71
C ILE A 240 22.91 -12.44 -11.86
N ILE A 241 22.13 -11.90 -12.80
CA ILE A 241 22.64 -11.15 -13.95
C ILE A 241 23.48 -9.97 -13.46
N VAL A 242 22.98 -9.20 -12.50
CA VAL A 242 23.69 -8.05 -11.92
C VAL A 242 24.98 -8.50 -11.26
N LYS A 243 24.96 -9.53 -10.39
CA LYS A 243 26.16 -10.04 -9.72
C LYS A 243 27.21 -10.55 -10.70
N TRP A 244 26.79 -11.23 -11.76
CA TRP A 244 27.69 -11.75 -12.78
C TRP A 244 28.33 -10.64 -13.61
N LEU A 245 27.54 -9.65 -14.05
CA LEU A 245 28.04 -8.50 -14.81
C LEU A 245 28.94 -7.60 -13.98
N ASP A 246 28.61 -7.39 -12.71
CA ASP A 246 29.44 -6.63 -11.76
C ASP A 246 30.85 -7.25 -11.62
N ASN A 247 30.92 -8.59 -11.56
CA ASN A 247 32.22 -9.28 -11.55
C ASN A 247 32.99 -9.15 -12.87
N LEU A 248 32.31 -9.15 -14.02
CA LEU A 248 32.95 -9.02 -15.34
C LEU A 248 33.46 -7.60 -15.63
N PHE A 249 32.68 -6.58 -15.28
CA PHE A 249 32.96 -5.18 -15.58
C PHE A 249 33.55 -4.42 -14.38
N ARG A 250 34.18 -5.13 -13.44
CA ARG A 250 34.80 -4.55 -12.23
C ARG A 250 35.77 -3.40 -12.52
N GLN A 251 36.36 -3.34 -13.71
CA GLN A 251 37.30 -2.29 -14.13
C GLN A 251 36.63 -1.08 -14.83
N SER A 252 35.37 -1.18 -15.24
CA SER A 252 34.69 -0.18 -16.06
C SER A 252 33.23 -0.03 -15.64
N GLU A 253 32.99 0.81 -14.63
CA GLU A 253 31.66 1.00 -14.04
C GLU A 253 30.62 1.56 -15.03
N ILE A 254 31.03 2.52 -15.87
CA ILE A 254 30.17 3.14 -16.89
C ILE A 254 29.63 2.09 -17.87
N LEU A 255 30.55 1.29 -18.42
CA LEU A 255 30.20 0.26 -19.39
C LEU A 255 29.37 -0.84 -18.73
N GLY A 256 29.72 -1.21 -17.49
CA GLY A 256 28.97 -2.17 -16.68
C GLY A 256 27.50 -1.78 -16.51
N LEU A 257 27.22 -0.57 -16.04
CA LEU A 257 25.84 -0.11 -15.82
C LEU A 257 25.04 -0.01 -17.13
N LEU A 258 25.65 0.44 -18.22
CA LEU A 258 24.98 0.51 -19.53
C LEU A 258 24.58 -0.89 -19.99
N ILE A 259 25.51 -1.83 -19.91
CA ILE A 259 25.29 -3.23 -20.30
C ILE A 259 24.24 -3.87 -19.39
N ILE A 260 24.27 -3.61 -18.07
CA ILE A 260 23.25 -4.08 -17.13
C ILE A 260 21.86 -3.56 -17.55
N ALA A 261 21.72 -2.27 -17.84
CA ALA A 261 20.44 -1.69 -18.24
C ALA A 261 19.89 -2.34 -19.53
N VAL A 262 20.75 -2.54 -20.54
CA VAL A 262 20.37 -3.17 -21.81
C VAL A 262 20.01 -4.63 -21.62
N ILE A 263 20.80 -5.38 -20.85
CA ILE A 263 20.56 -6.81 -20.59
C ILE A 263 19.28 -7.00 -19.78
N ILE A 264 19.01 -6.18 -18.76
CA ILE A 264 17.75 -6.26 -18.01
C ILE A 264 16.56 -6.04 -18.94
N PHE A 265 16.61 -5.02 -19.81
CA PHE A 265 15.52 -4.77 -20.76
C PHE A 265 15.34 -5.93 -21.74
N ALA A 266 16.42 -6.42 -22.31
CA ALA A 266 16.42 -7.56 -23.24
C ALA A 266 15.91 -8.84 -22.55
N TRP A 267 16.29 -9.09 -21.30
CA TRP A 267 15.87 -10.23 -20.50
C TRP A 267 14.36 -10.23 -20.27
N PHE A 268 13.78 -9.11 -19.86
CA PHE A 268 12.33 -9.00 -19.69
C PHE A 268 11.55 -8.98 -21.01
N ALA A 269 12.16 -8.51 -22.09
CA ALA A 269 11.62 -8.67 -23.44
C ALA A 269 11.60 -10.15 -23.87
N LEU A 270 12.66 -10.91 -23.56
CA LEU A 270 12.71 -12.36 -23.79
C LEU A 270 11.65 -13.09 -22.97
N ILE A 271 11.49 -12.77 -21.68
CA ILE A 271 10.43 -13.33 -20.83
C ILE A 271 9.06 -13.05 -21.46
N THR A 272 8.83 -11.83 -21.93
CA THR A 272 7.59 -11.45 -22.61
C THR A 272 7.37 -12.26 -23.89
N PHE A 273 8.40 -12.43 -24.72
CA PHE A 273 8.34 -13.24 -25.93
C PHE A 273 8.01 -14.71 -25.61
N LEU A 274 8.67 -15.30 -24.61
CA LEU A 274 8.40 -16.66 -24.15
C LEU A 274 6.97 -16.81 -23.62
N LEU A 275 6.47 -15.83 -22.86
CA LEU A 275 5.09 -15.83 -22.35
C LEU A 275 4.05 -15.66 -23.45
N ILE A 276 4.34 -14.90 -24.51
CA ILE A 276 3.46 -14.84 -25.69
C ILE A 276 3.42 -16.20 -26.38
N LYS A 277 4.55 -16.91 -26.48
CA LYS A 277 4.57 -18.25 -27.07
C LYS A 277 3.83 -19.29 -26.22
N LEU A 278 3.97 -19.21 -24.90
CA LEU A 278 3.33 -20.13 -23.96
C LEU A 278 1.83 -19.81 -23.74
N ILE A 279 1.46 -18.52 -23.72
CA ILE A 279 0.13 -18.02 -23.39
C ILE A 279 -0.29 -16.96 -24.44
N PRO A 280 -0.59 -17.36 -25.69
CA PRO A 280 -0.74 -16.44 -26.83
C PRO A 280 -1.86 -15.40 -26.70
N ASN A 281 -2.95 -15.73 -25.99
CA ASN A 281 -4.12 -14.85 -25.88
C ASN A 281 -4.16 -14.02 -24.59
N SER A 282 -3.04 -13.88 -23.87
CA SER A 282 -3.01 -13.16 -22.60
C SER A 282 -2.85 -11.66 -22.76
N ARG A 283 -3.81 -10.91 -22.17
CA ARG A 283 -3.76 -9.44 -22.07
C ARG A 283 -2.65 -8.94 -21.14
N PHE A 284 -2.09 -9.83 -20.33
CA PHE A 284 -1.13 -9.50 -19.27
C PHE A 284 0.32 -9.78 -19.68
N ASN A 285 0.58 -10.36 -20.85
CA ASN A 285 1.94 -10.66 -21.31
C ASN A 285 2.85 -9.43 -21.44
N ASN A 286 2.26 -8.23 -21.38
CA ASN A 286 2.95 -6.95 -21.45
C ASN A 286 3.56 -6.50 -20.11
N ILE A 287 3.16 -7.12 -18.99
CA ILE A 287 3.62 -6.76 -17.64
C ILE A 287 5.14 -6.97 -17.48
N PRO A 288 5.76 -8.11 -17.86
CA PRO A 288 7.20 -8.29 -17.73
C PRO A 288 7.99 -7.25 -18.50
N LEU A 289 7.60 -6.95 -19.75
CA LEU A 289 8.27 -5.92 -20.54
C LEU A 289 8.18 -4.55 -19.86
N ALA A 290 7.02 -4.20 -19.29
CA ALA A 290 6.88 -2.95 -18.54
C ALA A 290 7.80 -2.94 -17.31
N VAL A 291 7.82 -4.01 -16.51
CA VAL A 291 8.70 -4.11 -15.32
C VAL A 291 10.17 -3.98 -15.72
N GLY A 292 10.60 -4.69 -16.77
CA GLY A 292 11.95 -4.58 -17.30
C GLY A 292 12.31 -3.19 -17.81
N ALA A 293 11.37 -2.50 -18.47
CA ALA A 293 11.55 -1.12 -18.92
C ALA A 293 11.78 -0.15 -17.75
N TRP A 294 11.01 -0.30 -16.66
CA TRP A 294 11.17 0.55 -15.48
C TRP A 294 12.49 0.27 -14.75
N ILE A 295 12.86 -1.00 -14.55
CA ILE A 295 14.14 -1.36 -13.91
C ILE A 295 15.32 -0.88 -14.77
N SER A 296 15.28 -1.13 -16.08
CA SER A 296 16.29 -0.65 -17.02
C SER A 296 16.39 0.87 -17.04
N GLY A 297 15.25 1.56 -17.04
CA GLY A 297 15.19 3.03 -16.98
C GLY A 297 15.82 3.59 -15.71
N LEU A 298 15.61 2.96 -14.56
CA LEU A 298 16.25 3.34 -13.30
C LEU A 298 17.78 3.14 -13.35
N VAL A 299 18.26 2.02 -13.88
CA VAL A 299 19.71 1.77 -14.04
C VAL A 299 20.32 2.77 -15.02
N LEU A 300 19.64 3.04 -16.14
CA LEU A 300 20.09 4.03 -17.13
C LEU A 300 20.09 5.44 -16.54
N SER A 301 19.10 5.78 -15.71
CA SER A 301 19.06 7.05 -14.97
C SER A 301 20.28 7.19 -14.07
N SER A 302 20.61 6.14 -13.29
CA SER A 302 21.82 6.11 -12.46
C SER A 302 23.08 6.38 -13.28
N LEU A 303 23.24 5.76 -14.45
CA LEU A 303 24.38 6.02 -15.33
C LEU A 303 24.46 7.50 -15.77
N MET A 304 23.33 8.10 -16.17
CA MET A 304 23.28 9.51 -16.57
C MET A 304 23.65 10.45 -15.42
N LEU A 305 23.29 10.09 -14.19
CA LEU A 305 23.58 10.88 -12.99
C LEU A 305 25.08 10.89 -12.67
N THR A 306 25.73 9.72 -12.69
CA THR A 306 27.04 9.58 -12.05
C THR A 306 28.23 9.98 -12.93
N PHE A 307 28.14 9.84 -14.26
CA PHE A 307 29.37 9.79 -15.09
C PHE A 307 29.51 10.85 -16.18
N TRP A 308 28.42 11.40 -16.71
CA TRP A 308 28.45 12.16 -17.96
C TRP A 308 28.28 13.68 -17.81
N GLY A 309 28.16 14.20 -16.59
CA GLY A 309 28.07 15.65 -16.32
C GLY A 309 27.12 16.38 -17.29
N ASN A 310 27.55 17.52 -17.82
CA ASN A 310 26.76 18.34 -18.76
C ASN A 310 26.34 17.61 -20.05
N PHE A 311 27.08 16.59 -20.50
CA PHE A 311 26.70 15.80 -21.67
C PHE A 311 25.40 15.03 -21.42
N SER A 312 25.17 14.58 -20.18
CA SER A 312 23.94 13.87 -19.81
C SER A 312 22.69 14.75 -19.92
N LEU A 313 22.79 16.07 -19.71
CA LEU A 313 21.67 17.01 -19.87
C LEU A 313 21.23 17.06 -21.33
N ILE A 314 22.17 17.20 -22.27
CA ILE A 314 21.90 17.20 -23.70
C ILE A 314 21.29 15.86 -24.13
N MET A 315 21.89 14.75 -23.70
CA MET A 315 21.38 13.41 -23.97
C MET A 315 19.98 13.19 -23.36
N GLY A 316 19.71 13.77 -22.20
CA GLY A 316 18.41 13.71 -21.55
C GLY A 316 17.31 14.41 -22.36
N ILE A 317 17.59 15.60 -22.90
CA ILE A 317 16.67 16.31 -23.80
C ILE A 317 16.41 15.47 -25.06
N ILE A 318 17.46 14.90 -25.66
CA ILE A 318 17.35 14.02 -26.83
C ILE A 318 16.47 12.81 -26.50
N PHE A 319 16.69 12.17 -25.35
CA PHE A 319 15.91 10.98 -24.92
C PHE A 319 14.44 11.31 -24.71
N VAL A 320 14.11 12.41 -24.04
CA VAL A 320 12.70 12.82 -23.83
C VAL A 320 12.03 13.18 -25.15
N ALA A 321 12.70 13.93 -26.03
CA ALA A 321 12.18 14.29 -27.35
C ALA A 321 11.94 13.06 -28.22
N PHE A 322 12.91 12.13 -28.25
CA PHE A 322 12.81 10.88 -28.99
C PHE A 322 11.72 9.96 -28.43
N ALA A 323 11.59 9.87 -27.11
CA ALA A 323 10.53 9.13 -26.45
C ALA A 323 9.14 9.69 -26.80
N ALA A 324 8.96 11.01 -26.74
CA ALA A 324 7.71 11.67 -27.11
C ALA A 324 7.35 11.44 -28.59
N TYR A 325 8.34 11.48 -29.48
CA TYR A 325 8.18 11.17 -30.90
C TYR A 325 7.73 9.72 -31.13
N ILE A 326 8.39 8.74 -30.50
CA ILE A 326 8.02 7.31 -30.61
C ILE A 326 6.58 7.09 -30.17
N LEU A 327 6.21 7.64 -29.00
CA LEU A 327 4.88 7.49 -28.42
C LEU A 327 3.78 8.09 -29.30
N LYS A 328 4.09 9.08 -30.15
CA LYS A 328 3.13 9.71 -31.06
C LYS A 328 2.93 8.93 -32.37
N ILE A 329 3.95 8.24 -32.86
CA ILE A 329 3.94 7.64 -34.21
C ILE A 329 3.65 6.14 -34.21
N LYS A 330 4.25 5.36 -33.29
CA LYS A 330 4.16 3.89 -33.33
C LYS A 330 3.51 3.33 -32.06
N GLN A 331 2.53 2.45 -32.24
CA GLN A 331 1.81 1.80 -31.14
C GLN A 331 2.35 0.43 -30.74
N ASN A 332 3.50 0.00 -31.28
CA ASN A 332 4.10 -1.28 -30.89
C ASN A 332 4.42 -1.24 -29.39
N LEU A 333 3.98 -2.27 -28.67
CA LEU A 333 4.07 -2.30 -27.22
C LEU A 333 5.52 -2.25 -26.71
N PHE A 334 6.44 -2.90 -27.42
CA PHE A 334 7.87 -2.82 -27.13
C PHE A 334 8.41 -1.40 -27.25
N LEU A 335 8.15 -0.72 -28.37
CA LEU A 335 8.59 0.67 -28.58
C LEU A 335 7.97 1.62 -27.56
N ARG A 336 6.73 1.36 -27.14
CA ARG A 336 6.07 2.14 -26.09
C ARG A 336 6.79 2.01 -24.74
N GLN A 337 7.17 0.80 -24.33
CA GLN A 337 7.89 0.58 -23.08
C GLN A 337 9.33 1.10 -23.14
N LEU A 338 10.01 0.94 -24.29
CA LEU A 338 11.32 1.55 -24.54
C LEU A 338 11.24 3.08 -24.42
N ALA A 339 10.20 3.69 -25.01
CA ALA A 339 9.99 5.12 -24.90
C ALA A 339 9.77 5.57 -23.45
N TYR A 340 9.04 4.80 -22.63
CA TYR A 340 8.93 5.12 -21.19
C TYR A 340 10.27 5.01 -20.46
N CYS A 341 11.08 3.98 -20.75
CA CYS A 341 12.43 3.83 -20.20
C CYS A 341 13.30 5.05 -20.53
N LEU A 342 13.35 5.45 -21.80
CA LEU A 342 14.11 6.62 -22.25
C LEU A 342 13.57 7.93 -21.69
N PHE A 343 12.25 8.09 -21.61
CA PHE A 343 11.64 9.29 -21.04
C PHE A 343 12.06 9.46 -19.59
N VAL A 344 11.93 8.42 -18.76
CA VAL A 344 12.30 8.49 -17.33
C VAL A 344 13.79 8.79 -17.18
N ALA A 345 14.66 8.06 -17.89
CA ALA A 345 16.09 8.27 -17.83
C ALA A 345 16.50 9.69 -18.26
N GLY A 346 15.93 10.17 -19.37
CA GLY A 346 16.23 11.51 -19.87
C GLY A 346 15.69 12.61 -18.95
N GLN A 347 14.49 12.43 -18.40
CA GLN A 347 13.90 13.38 -17.46
C GLN A 347 14.71 13.48 -16.16
N VAL A 348 15.12 12.36 -15.57
CA VAL A 348 15.96 12.35 -14.36
C VAL A 348 17.28 13.05 -14.63
N ALA A 349 17.91 12.80 -15.79
CA ALA A 349 19.14 13.47 -16.20
C ALA A 349 18.95 14.99 -16.32
N ILE A 350 17.86 15.45 -16.97
CA ILE A 350 17.56 16.88 -17.10
C ILE A 350 17.38 17.51 -15.72
N LEU A 351 16.55 16.92 -14.86
CA LEU A 351 16.24 17.49 -13.54
C LEU A 351 17.50 17.63 -12.68
N PHE A 352 18.29 16.57 -12.56
CA PHE A 352 19.46 16.56 -11.70
C PHE A 352 20.57 17.48 -12.20
N HIS A 353 20.95 17.41 -13.48
CA HIS A 353 22.01 18.27 -14.00
C HIS A 353 21.59 19.73 -14.15
N THR A 354 20.28 20.01 -14.26
CA THR A 354 19.81 21.41 -14.14
C THR A 354 19.98 21.92 -12.71
N TYR A 355 19.74 21.08 -11.70
CA TYR A 355 20.02 21.43 -10.31
C TYR A 355 21.52 21.64 -10.07
N ASP A 356 22.38 20.76 -10.58
CA ASP A 356 23.84 20.93 -10.45
C ASP A 356 24.37 22.22 -11.10
N LEU A 357 23.68 22.75 -12.12
CA LEU A 357 24.08 23.96 -12.83
C LEU A 357 23.57 25.25 -12.19
N ILE A 358 22.35 25.22 -11.65
CA ILE A 358 21.64 26.43 -11.17
C ILE A 358 21.68 26.49 -9.63
N GLU A 359 21.83 25.35 -8.97
CA GLU A 359 21.74 25.17 -7.51
C GLU A 359 20.39 25.64 -6.93
N GLU A 360 19.32 25.65 -7.74
CA GLU A 360 17.98 26.09 -7.35
C GLU A 360 16.94 25.05 -7.79
N VAL A 361 15.97 24.72 -6.92
CA VAL A 361 14.88 23.76 -7.24
C VAL A 361 13.73 24.38 -8.04
N TYR A 362 13.52 25.70 -7.99
CA TYR A 362 12.39 26.35 -8.71
C TYR A 362 12.33 26.01 -10.22
N PRO A 363 13.43 26.05 -10.99
CA PRO A 363 13.44 25.64 -12.40
C PRO A 363 13.04 24.17 -12.61
N LEU A 364 13.36 23.28 -11.66
CA LEU A 364 13.04 21.85 -11.76
C LEU A 364 11.53 21.62 -11.70
N LEU A 365 10.81 22.38 -10.88
CA LEU A 365 9.34 22.32 -10.84
C LEU A 365 8.72 22.69 -12.19
N LEU A 366 9.23 23.73 -12.84
CA LEU A 366 8.75 24.15 -14.15
C LEU A 366 9.02 23.07 -15.21
N ILE A 367 10.23 22.51 -15.21
CA ILE A 367 10.59 21.38 -16.08
C ILE A 367 9.67 20.18 -15.83
N GLN A 368 9.35 19.88 -14.58
CA GLN A 368 8.47 18.78 -14.21
C GLN A 368 7.02 19.02 -14.65
N ILE A 369 6.52 20.25 -14.54
CA ILE A 369 5.19 20.63 -15.06
C ILE A 369 5.17 20.44 -16.58
N ILE A 370 6.22 20.88 -17.29
CA ILE A 370 6.36 20.67 -18.73
C ILE A 370 6.35 19.17 -19.07
N ALA A 371 7.09 18.35 -18.32
CA ALA A 371 7.11 16.91 -18.50
C ALA A 371 5.73 16.26 -18.28
N LEU A 372 4.98 16.69 -17.27
CA LEU A 372 3.61 16.24 -17.00
C LEU A 372 2.65 16.65 -18.13
N VAL A 373 2.73 17.88 -18.62
CA VAL A 373 1.94 18.39 -19.75
C VAL A 373 2.27 17.61 -21.03
N LEU A 374 3.55 17.34 -21.28
CA LEU A 374 4.00 16.53 -22.40
C LEU A 374 3.46 15.10 -22.30
N ALA A 375 3.53 14.48 -21.11
CA ALA A 375 3.00 13.15 -20.85
C ALA A 375 1.47 13.07 -21.06
N TYR A 376 0.74 14.13 -20.72
CA TYR A 376 -0.68 14.27 -20.99
C TYR A 376 -0.97 14.44 -22.48
N TRP A 377 -0.23 15.31 -23.18
CA TRP A 377 -0.40 15.59 -24.61
C TRP A 377 -0.14 14.36 -25.49
N VAL A 378 0.90 13.60 -25.16
CA VAL A 378 1.28 12.36 -25.84
C VAL A 378 0.37 11.17 -25.45
N ARG A 379 -0.61 11.38 -24.56
CA ARG A 379 -1.57 10.36 -24.09
C ARG A 379 -0.88 9.10 -23.54
N THR A 380 0.08 9.32 -22.65
CA THR A 380 0.79 8.24 -21.96
C THR A 380 -0.15 7.36 -21.12
N HIS A 381 0.32 6.18 -20.71
CA HIS A 381 -0.45 5.27 -19.86
C HIS A 381 -0.69 5.90 -18.48
N TRP A 382 -1.84 5.61 -17.84
CA TRP A 382 -2.21 6.19 -16.55
C TRP A 382 -1.13 6.03 -15.46
N PHE A 383 -0.43 4.89 -15.43
CA PHE A 383 0.65 4.67 -14.46
C PHE A 383 1.80 5.66 -14.63
N PHE A 384 2.10 6.05 -15.87
CA PHE A 384 3.14 7.03 -16.16
C PHE A 384 2.73 8.41 -15.61
N VAL A 385 1.49 8.84 -15.86
CA VAL A 385 0.94 10.09 -15.30
C VAL A 385 0.93 10.07 -13.77
N PHE A 386 0.64 8.92 -13.15
CA PHE A 386 0.72 8.75 -11.70
C PHE A 386 2.14 9.01 -11.18
N VAL A 387 3.17 8.44 -11.82
CA VAL A 387 4.58 8.69 -11.45
C VAL A 387 4.95 10.17 -11.65
N GLN A 388 4.50 10.80 -12.74
CA GLN A 388 4.76 12.23 -12.98
C GLN A 388 4.13 13.16 -11.94
N LEU A 389 2.93 12.82 -11.44
CA LEU A 389 2.29 13.55 -10.34
C LEU A 389 3.05 13.39 -9.02
N LEU A 390 3.57 12.19 -8.73
CA LEU A 390 4.40 11.96 -7.56
C LEU A 390 5.72 12.72 -7.64
N ALA A 391 6.39 12.71 -8.80
CA ALA A 391 7.62 13.47 -9.00
C ALA A 391 7.39 14.98 -8.87
N LEU A 392 6.26 15.50 -9.35
CA LEU A 392 5.87 16.91 -9.16
C LEU A 392 5.70 17.26 -7.68
N TYR A 393 5.02 16.39 -6.92
CA TYR A 393 4.87 16.58 -5.48
C TYR A 393 6.22 16.49 -4.75
N ALA A 394 7.06 15.51 -5.07
CA ALA A 394 8.36 15.33 -4.45
C ALA A 394 9.30 16.53 -4.70
N LEU A 395 9.31 17.09 -5.92
CA LEU A 395 10.05 18.33 -6.20
C LEU A 395 9.47 19.54 -5.46
N GLY A 396 8.15 19.60 -5.27
CA GLY A 396 7.52 20.62 -4.44
C GLY A 396 7.97 20.54 -2.99
N VAL A 397 8.08 19.33 -2.43
CA VAL A 397 8.63 19.10 -1.09
C VAL A 397 10.11 19.50 -1.03
N ALA A 398 10.90 19.15 -2.04
CA ALA A 398 12.31 19.52 -2.12
C ALA A 398 12.50 21.04 -2.17
N MET A 399 11.66 21.76 -2.92
CA MET A 399 11.69 23.24 -3.00
C MET A 399 11.49 23.86 -1.61
N ILE A 400 10.45 23.40 -0.90
CA ILE A 400 10.13 23.90 0.44
C ILE A 400 11.34 23.74 1.37
N TRP A 401 12.02 22.61 1.30
CA TRP A 401 13.15 22.33 2.19
C TRP A 401 14.44 23.08 1.82
N GLN A 402 14.66 23.36 0.53
CA GLN A 402 15.83 24.08 0.07
C GLN A 402 15.80 25.55 0.50
N ASP A 403 14.69 26.25 0.23
CA ASP A 403 14.57 27.70 0.47
C ASP A 403 14.79 28.07 1.95
N ASN A 404 14.45 27.14 2.86
CA ASN A 404 14.45 27.37 4.30
C ASN A 404 15.65 26.75 5.06
N ALA A 405 16.64 26.20 4.36
CA ALA A 405 17.84 25.63 4.96
C ALA A 405 18.72 26.66 5.70
N VAL A 406 18.57 27.95 5.41
CA VAL A 406 19.42 29.04 5.96
C VAL A 406 18.96 29.50 7.35
N HIS A 407 17.72 29.23 7.77
CA HIS A 407 17.17 29.64 9.08
C HIS A 407 16.51 28.44 9.79
N PHE A 408 17.35 27.58 10.38
CA PHE A 408 16.99 26.26 10.93
C PHE A 408 15.78 26.23 11.88
N TRP A 409 15.47 27.30 12.62
CA TRP A 409 14.36 27.32 13.60
C TRP A 409 13.09 28.02 13.11
N VAL A 410 13.21 29.09 12.32
CA VAL A 410 12.05 29.82 11.74
C VAL A 410 11.51 29.09 10.50
N GLY A 411 12.40 28.46 9.73
CA GLY A 411 12.07 27.73 8.50
C GLY A 411 11.17 26.52 8.72
N ASN A 412 11.19 25.87 9.88
CA ASN A 412 10.42 24.64 10.08
C ASN A 412 8.91 24.89 10.14
N VAL A 413 8.45 25.95 10.82
CA VAL A 413 7.02 26.31 10.88
C VAL A 413 6.49 26.66 9.50
N GLU A 414 7.25 27.47 8.76
CA GLU A 414 6.91 27.88 7.40
C GLU A 414 6.94 26.68 6.44
N ASN A 415 7.91 25.78 6.57
CA ASN A 415 7.99 24.53 5.80
C ASN A 415 6.73 23.68 5.94
N PHE A 416 6.22 23.52 7.16
CA PHE A 416 4.99 22.76 7.40
C PHE A 416 3.76 23.46 6.82
N ALA A 417 3.69 24.79 6.91
CA ALA A 417 2.64 25.56 6.29
C ALA A 417 2.62 25.37 4.76
N TYR A 418 3.79 25.47 4.12
CA TYR A 418 3.94 25.25 2.68
C TYR A 418 3.68 23.79 2.27
N LEU A 419 4.12 22.81 3.07
CA LEU A 419 3.87 21.39 2.82
C LEU A 419 2.37 21.08 2.90
N THR A 420 1.68 21.68 3.88
CA THR A 420 0.22 21.60 4.01
C THR A 420 -0.44 22.19 2.77
N LEU A 421 -0.07 23.41 2.38
CA LEU A 421 -0.61 24.06 1.18
C LEU A 421 -0.39 23.21 -0.08
N LEU A 422 0.83 22.69 -0.29
CA LEU A 422 1.15 21.82 -1.41
C LEU A 422 0.26 20.58 -1.43
N THR A 423 0.09 19.91 -0.29
CA THR A 423 -0.77 18.73 -0.17
C THR A 423 -2.22 19.07 -0.53
N TYR A 424 -2.74 20.20 -0.04
CA TYR A 424 -4.10 20.64 -0.34
C TYR A 424 -4.31 21.02 -1.81
N VAL A 425 -3.29 21.52 -2.51
CA VAL A 425 -3.36 21.74 -3.97
C VAL A 425 -3.72 20.44 -4.70
N PHE A 426 -3.11 19.32 -4.31
CA PHE A 426 -3.43 18.02 -4.90
C PHE A 426 -4.80 17.48 -4.46
N TYR A 427 -5.20 17.70 -3.19
CA TYR A 427 -6.53 17.35 -2.69
C TYR A 427 -7.66 18.08 -3.42
N MET A 428 -7.44 19.33 -3.84
CA MET A 428 -8.41 20.09 -4.65
C MET A 428 -8.69 19.42 -6.00
N GLY A 429 -7.73 18.66 -6.55
CA GLY A 429 -7.93 17.86 -7.76
C GLY A 429 -9.07 16.83 -7.63
N LEU A 430 -9.27 16.27 -6.43
CA LEU A 430 -10.34 15.29 -6.18
C LEU A 430 -11.74 15.89 -6.34
N LEU A 431 -11.93 17.15 -5.96
CA LEU A 431 -13.21 17.84 -6.08
C LEU A 431 -13.65 17.99 -7.55
N TRP A 432 -12.69 18.08 -8.48
CA TRP A 432 -12.91 18.33 -9.91
C TRP A 432 -12.66 17.10 -10.79
N ILE A 433 -12.59 15.91 -10.18
CA ILE A 433 -12.29 14.62 -10.83
C ILE A 433 -13.10 14.35 -12.11
N GLN A 434 -14.37 14.81 -12.17
CA GLN A 434 -15.27 14.63 -13.31
C GLN A 434 -14.75 15.29 -14.60
N LYS A 435 -13.98 16.37 -14.48
CA LYS A 435 -13.44 17.12 -15.62
C LYS A 435 -12.17 16.48 -16.21
N ILE A 436 -11.54 15.56 -15.49
CA ILE A 436 -10.30 14.92 -15.93
C ILE A 436 -10.62 13.87 -17.01
N GLN A 437 -10.10 14.10 -18.20
CA GLN A 437 -10.15 13.20 -19.34
C GLN A 437 -8.74 12.91 -19.85
N PRO A 438 -8.44 11.71 -20.36
CA PRO A 438 -9.28 10.50 -20.36
C PRO A 438 -9.55 9.96 -18.94
N GLN A 439 -10.67 9.25 -18.75
CA GLN A 439 -11.08 8.67 -17.46
C GLN A 439 -9.99 7.83 -16.78
N GLN A 440 -9.06 7.24 -17.54
CA GLN A 440 -7.94 6.48 -17.00
C GLN A 440 -7.03 7.33 -16.10
N TYR A 441 -6.93 8.65 -16.30
CA TYR A 441 -6.12 9.54 -15.48
C TYR A 441 -6.77 9.89 -14.14
N GLN A 442 -8.09 9.66 -14.00
CA GLN A 442 -8.75 9.76 -12.70
C GLN A 442 -8.12 8.80 -11.69
N ARG A 443 -7.78 7.57 -12.13
CA ARG A 443 -7.05 6.60 -11.32
C ARG A 443 -5.68 7.12 -10.88
N SER A 444 -4.96 7.79 -11.76
CA SER A 444 -3.65 8.38 -11.44
C SER A 444 -3.76 9.45 -10.35
N LEU A 445 -4.79 10.31 -10.45
CA LEU A 445 -5.05 11.32 -9.43
C LEU A 445 -5.41 10.66 -8.08
N MET A 446 -6.27 9.63 -8.09
CA MET A 446 -6.67 8.93 -6.86
C MET A 446 -5.49 8.25 -6.17
N LEU A 447 -4.67 7.52 -6.93
CA LEU A 447 -3.49 6.85 -6.38
C LEU A 447 -2.43 7.85 -5.89
N SER A 448 -2.22 8.97 -6.60
CA SER A 448 -1.27 10.00 -6.17
C SER A 448 -1.73 10.68 -4.88
N ASN A 449 -3.02 11.00 -4.76
CA ASN A 449 -3.59 11.52 -3.52
C ASN A 449 -3.41 10.55 -2.33
N LEU A 450 -3.60 9.24 -2.53
CA LEU A 450 -3.34 8.25 -1.48
C LEU A 450 -1.86 8.24 -1.06
N ALA A 451 -0.94 8.25 -2.02
CA ALA A 451 0.49 8.25 -1.74
C ALA A 451 0.96 9.54 -1.05
N MET A 452 0.48 10.71 -1.50
CA MET A 452 0.74 12.01 -0.87
C MET A 452 0.20 12.04 0.56
N THR A 453 -0.99 11.48 0.79
CA THR A 453 -1.58 11.36 2.13
C THR A 453 -0.74 10.49 3.06
N ILE A 454 -0.29 9.32 2.59
CA ILE A 454 0.61 8.45 3.37
C ILE A 454 1.92 9.18 3.67
N PHE A 455 2.50 9.87 2.69
CA PHE A 455 3.73 10.64 2.88
C PHE A 455 3.51 11.74 3.91
N PHE A 456 2.45 12.54 3.79
CA PHE A 456 2.17 13.64 4.72
C PHE A 456 1.98 13.16 6.16
N VAL A 457 1.15 12.13 6.37
CA VAL A 457 0.94 11.53 7.69
C VAL A 457 2.22 10.89 8.23
N GLY A 458 2.95 10.15 7.39
CA GLY A 458 4.21 9.52 7.78
C GLY A 458 5.28 10.54 8.13
N PHE A 459 5.40 11.61 7.35
CA PHE A 459 6.32 12.71 7.60
C PHE A 459 6.05 13.34 8.98
N TYR A 460 4.79 13.65 9.28
CA TYR A 460 4.40 14.16 10.60
C TYR A 460 4.67 13.17 11.72
N ALA A 461 4.31 11.89 11.53
CA ALA A 461 4.50 10.85 12.54
C ALA A 461 5.98 10.55 12.86
N PHE A 462 6.85 10.47 11.85
CA PHE A 462 8.24 10.05 12.05
C PHE A 462 9.18 11.20 12.41
N LEU A 463 8.92 12.41 11.92
CA LEU A 463 9.80 13.56 12.16
C LEU A 463 9.25 14.51 13.22
N GLY A 464 7.92 14.53 13.44
CA GLY A 464 7.22 15.47 14.33
C GLY A 464 7.54 15.37 15.82
N GLU A 465 7.87 14.18 16.35
CA GLU A 465 7.92 13.96 17.81
C GLU A 465 9.21 14.46 18.50
N SER A 466 10.37 14.51 17.84
CA SER A 466 11.64 14.85 18.51
C SER A 466 12.22 16.23 18.16
N GLU A 467 11.91 16.78 16.98
CA GLU A 467 12.51 18.04 16.50
C GLU A 467 11.52 19.23 16.47
N PHE A 468 10.21 19.00 16.61
CA PHE A 468 9.18 19.98 16.25
C PHE A 468 8.07 20.23 17.29
N ALA A 469 8.27 19.84 18.55
CA ALA A 469 7.30 20.01 19.63
C ALA A 469 6.87 21.48 19.89
N ASP A 470 7.70 22.44 19.47
CA ASP A 470 7.47 23.89 19.68
C ASP A 470 6.83 24.60 18.46
N ILE A 471 6.50 23.88 17.38
CA ILE A 471 5.87 24.48 16.20
C ILE A 471 4.37 24.72 16.46
N HIS A 472 3.99 25.99 16.64
CA HIS A 472 2.59 26.35 16.70
C HIS A 472 1.93 26.23 15.31
N PRO A 473 0.88 25.40 15.17
CA PRO A 473 0.18 25.26 13.90
C PRO A 473 -0.54 26.55 13.51
N ILE A 474 -0.39 26.99 12.26
CA ILE A 474 -1.14 28.13 11.71
C ILE A 474 -2.63 27.74 11.64
N PRO A 475 -3.54 28.33 12.45
CA PRO A 475 -4.91 27.83 12.59
C PRO A 475 -5.71 27.82 11.28
N VAL A 476 -5.43 28.77 10.39
CA VAL A 476 -6.08 28.87 9.08
C VAL A 476 -5.73 27.68 8.18
N LEU A 477 -4.49 27.18 8.25
CA LEU A 477 -4.05 26.06 7.44
C LEU A 477 -4.47 24.73 8.06
N THR A 478 -4.37 24.61 9.38
CA THR A 478 -4.68 23.36 10.08
C THR A 478 -6.16 23.09 10.22
N TYR A 479 -6.99 24.13 10.37
CA TYR A 479 -8.44 23.98 10.50
C TYR A 479 -9.20 24.57 9.32
N GLY A 480 -8.82 25.76 8.85
CA GLY A 480 -9.56 26.49 7.80
C GLY A 480 -9.60 25.75 6.46
N LEU A 481 -8.44 25.33 5.92
CA LEU A 481 -8.36 24.56 4.67
C LEU A 481 -9.17 23.25 4.69
N PRO A 482 -9.00 22.37 5.70
CA PRO A 482 -9.82 21.16 5.81
C PRO A 482 -11.32 21.45 5.90
N ILE A 483 -11.74 22.48 6.65
CA ILE A 483 -13.16 22.86 6.75
C ILE A 483 -13.70 23.25 5.39
N VAL A 484 -13.00 24.15 4.68
CA VAL A 484 -13.41 24.60 3.33
C VAL A 484 -13.49 23.41 2.38
N TRP A 485 -12.48 22.54 2.39
CA TRP A 485 -12.48 21.35 1.54
C TRP A 485 -13.65 20.41 1.88
N CYS A 486 -13.90 20.14 3.16
CA CYS A 486 -14.97 19.26 3.63
C CYS A 486 -16.36 19.79 3.20
N VAL A 487 -16.60 21.10 3.40
CA VAL A 487 -17.84 21.76 2.98
C VAL A 487 -18.00 21.68 1.45
N CYS A 488 -16.95 21.99 0.69
CA CYS A 488 -16.98 21.87 -0.77
C CYS A 488 -17.25 20.42 -1.22
N PHE A 489 -16.64 19.43 -0.58
CA PHE A 489 -16.87 18.02 -0.91
C PHE A 489 -18.31 17.59 -0.64
N ILE A 490 -18.85 17.94 0.53
CA ILE A 490 -20.23 17.62 0.90
C ILE A 490 -21.21 18.29 -0.07
N PHE A 491 -21.02 19.58 -0.36
CA PHE A 491 -21.88 20.32 -1.29
C PHE A 491 -21.79 19.79 -2.72
N LEU A 492 -20.59 19.54 -3.25
CA LEU A 492 -20.44 19.12 -4.65
C LEU A 492 -20.85 17.67 -4.91
N HIS A 493 -20.61 16.77 -3.95
CA HIS A 493 -20.72 15.32 -4.20
C HIS A 493 -21.71 14.56 -3.31
N ILE A 494 -22.02 15.05 -2.10
CA ILE A 494 -22.80 14.28 -1.11
C ILE A 494 -24.22 14.82 -0.88
N GLN A 495 -24.47 16.12 -1.07
CA GLN A 495 -25.74 16.78 -0.71
C GLN A 495 -27.00 16.08 -1.24
N ASN A 496 -26.92 15.47 -2.42
CA ASN A 496 -28.07 14.82 -3.05
C ASN A 496 -28.33 13.38 -2.52
N GLN A 497 -27.39 12.78 -1.80
CA GLN A 497 -27.45 11.37 -1.36
C GLN A 497 -28.19 11.18 -0.02
N PHE A 498 -28.19 12.19 0.85
CA PHE A 498 -28.67 12.06 2.22
C PHE A 498 -29.56 13.23 2.67
N ASN A 499 -30.42 12.96 3.66
CA ASN A 499 -31.22 13.98 4.34
C ASN A 499 -30.31 14.92 5.16
N LEU A 500 -30.82 16.12 5.50
CA LEU A 500 -30.11 17.13 6.30
C LEU A 500 -29.50 16.58 7.60
N LEU A 501 -30.19 15.68 8.29
CA LEU A 501 -29.66 15.05 9.52
C LEU A 501 -28.39 14.23 9.26
N ALA A 502 -28.36 13.42 8.19
CA ALA A 502 -27.19 12.62 7.86
C ALA A 502 -26.04 13.49 7.31
N GLN A 503 -26.35 14.58 6.60
CA GLN A 503 -25.35 15.58 6.24
C GLN A 503 -24.74 16.24 7.48
N GLY A 504 -25.57 16.57 8.49
CA GLY A 504 -25.11 17.09 9.78
C GLY A 504 -24.19 16.12 10.51
N VAL A 505 -24.55 14.83 10.60
CA VAL A 505 -23.69 13.80 11.21
C VAL A 505 -22.37 13.64 10.45
N LEU A 506 -22.40 13.69 9.12
CA LEU A 506 -21.18 13.62 8.31
C LEU A 506 -20.29 14.85 8.51
N ALA A 507 -20.89 16.04 8.61
CA ALA A 507 -20.18 17.28 8.90
C ALA A 507 -19.55 17.26 10.30
N VAL A 508 -20.27 16.74 11.31
CA VAL A 508 -19.72 16.54 12.66
C VAL A 508 -18.57 15.52 12.63
N PHE A 509 -18.72 14.41 11.92
CA PHE A 509 -17.63 13.43 11.75
C PHE A 509 -16.39 14.07 11.11
N GLY A 510 -16.56 14.85 10.04
CA GLY A 510 -15.50 15.63 9.43
C GLY A 510 -14.87 16.62 10.40
N ALA A 511 -15.68 17.41 11.12
CA ALA A 511 -15.21 18.38 12.10
C ALA A 511 -14.40 17.75 13.24
N VAL A 512 -14.82 16.57 13.73
CA VAL A 512 -14.06 15.81 14.74
C VAL A 512 -12.71 15.38 14.20
N LEU A 513 -12.64 14.84 12.98
CA LEU A 513 -11.36 14.49 12.35
C LEU A 513 -10.46 15.72 12.18
N ILE A 514 -11.03 16.86 11.80
CA ILE A 514 -10.28 18.12 11.65
C ILE A 514 -9.76 18.62 12.99
N TYR A 515 -10.59 18.58 14.04
CA TYR A 515 -10.20 18.99 15.39
C TYR A 515 -9.00 18.20 15.91
N TYR A 516 -8.97 16.90 15.66
CA TYR A 516 -7.86 16.02 16.04
C TYR A 516 -6.70 15.99 15.03
N GLY A 517 -6.77 16.73 13.91
CA GLY A 517 -5.70 16.75 12.90
C GLY A 517 -5.59 15.48 12.06
N TYR A 518 -6.68 14.74 11.87
CA TYR A 518 -6.74 13.46 11.14
C TYR A 518 -7.67 13.52 9.92
N PHE A 519 -7.74 14.69 9.27
CA PHE A 519 -8.62 14.91 8.13
C PHE A 519 -8.30 14.00 6.92
N GLU A 520 -7.06 13.53 6.84
CA GLU A 520 -6.52 12.61 5.86
C GLU A 520 -7.33 11.31 5.80
N ILE A 521 -7.90 10.87 6.92
CA ILE A 521 -8.81 9.72 6.98
C ILE A 521 -10.05 9.99 6.10
N PHE A 522 -10.59 11.21 6.14
CA PHE A 522 -11.73 11.61 5.32
C PHE A 522 -11.37 11.56 3.82
N ILE A 523 -10.18 12.03 3.45
CA ILE A 523 -9.67 11.97 2.07
C ILE A 523 -9.58 10.51 1.59
N VAL A 524 -9.02 9.60 2.41
CA VAL A 524 -8.93 8.18 2.07
C VAL A 524 -10.31 7.54 1.92
N LEU A 525 -11.27 7.87 2.81
CA LEU A 525 -12.65 7.40 2.68
C LEU A 525 -13.34 7.91 1.39
N ALA A 526 -13.06 9.15 0.99
CA ALA A 526 -13.54 9.70 -0.28
C ALA A 526 -12.97 8.89 -1.47
N VAL A 527 -11.65 8.69 -1.54
CA VAL A 527 -11.01 7.88 -2.60
C VAL A 527 -11.53 6.43 -2.58
N PHE A 528 -11.74 5.86 -1.40
CA PHE A 528 -12.27 4.51 -1.24
C PHE A 528 -13.70 4.38 -1.79
N SER A 529 -14.57 5.36 -1.50
CA SER A 529 -15.94 5.41 -2.05
C SER A 529 -15.95 5.50 -3.59
N TRP A 530 -15.02 6.27 -4.17
CA TRP A 530 -14.85 6.36 -5.62
C TRP A 530 -14.45 5.02 -6.23
N ALA A 531 -13.47 4.34 -5.61
CA ALA A 531 -12.95 3.07 -6.10
C ALA A 531 -14.02 1.97 -6.10
N LEU A 532 -14.86 1.92 -5.06
CA LEU A 532 -15.99 0.99 -4.97
C LEU A 532 -17.02 1.27 -6.07
N MET A 533 -17.39 2.53 -6.26
CA MET A 533 -18.38 2.95 -7.24
C MET A 533 -17.92 2.69 -8.67
N LYS A 534 -16.66 3.02 -9.01
CA LYS A 534 -16.06 2.73 -10.33
C LYS A 534 -15.66 1.27 -10.50
N LYS A 535 -15.75 0.44 -9.45
CA LYS A 535 -15.28 -0.95 -9.42
C LYS A 535 -13.79 -1.08 -9.79
N ASP A 536 -12.99 -0.06 -9.49
CA ASP A 536 -11.55 -0.07 -9.74
C ASP A 536 -10.84 -0.86 -8.63
N LYS A 537 -10.50 -2.12 -8.94
CA LYS A 537 -9.89 -3.04 -7.97
C LYS A 537 -8.53 -2.58 -7.44
N VAL A 538 -7.77 -1.82 -8.23
CA VAL A 538 -6.41 -1.42 -7.84
C VAL A 538 -6.47 -0.25 -6.89
N THR A 539 -7.23 0.79 -7.24
CA THR A 539 -7.44 1.93 -6.35
C THR A 539 -8.12 1.49 -5.04
N TYR A 540 -9.06 0.54 -5.12
CA TYR A 540 -9.67 -0.07 -3.94
C TYR A 540 -8.63 -0.73 -3.02
N ALA A 541 -7.73 -1.55 -3.57
CA ALA A 541 -6.70 -2.23 -2.78
C ALA A 541 -5.73 -1.24 -2.15
N PHE A 542 -5.26 -0.24 -2.90
CA PHE A 542 -4.36 0.80 -2.38
C PHE A 542 -5.04 1.70 -1.36
N ALA A 543 -6.33 2.02 -1.51
CA ALA A 543 -7.07 2.80 -0.52
C ALA A 543 -7.23 2.04 0.80
N LEU A 544 -7.47 0.73 0.75
CA LEU A 544 -7.52 -0.13 1.94
C LEU A 544 -6.16 -0.19 2.64
N LEU A 545 -5.07 -0.38 1.88
CA LEU A 545 -3.71 -0.35 2.42
C LEU A 545 -3.36 1.02 3.02
N ALA A 546 -3.68 2.12 2.34
CA ALA A 546 -3.47 3.48 2.82
C ALA A 546 -4.21 3.72 4.14
N PHE A 547 -5.47 3.28 4.22
CA PHE A 547 -6.26 3.38 5.44
C PHE A 547 -5.60 2.62 6.61
N ILE A 548 -5.14 1.39 6.37
CA ILE A 548 -4.42 0.60 7.39
C ILE A 548 -3.13 1.30 7.83
N ILE A 549 -2.32 1.80 6.88
CA ILE A 549 -1.04 2.46 7.17
C ILE A 549 -1.27 3.76 7.96
N ILE A 550 -2.24 4.59 7.57
CA ILE A 550 -2.55 5.84 8.27
C ILE A 550 -3.04 5.55 9.68
N LEU A 551 -3.93 4.57 9.86
CA LEU A 551 -4.35 4.16 11.21
C LEU A 551 -3.17 3.62 12.03
N TRP A 552 -2.27 2.86 11.41
CA TRP A 552 -1.06 2.40 12.08
C TRP A 552 -0.17 3.57 12.49
N CYS A 553 0.15 4.51 11.60
CA CYS A 553 0.90 5.72 11.93
C CYS A 553 0.22 6.49 13.06
N LEU A 554 -1.09 6.71 12.96
CA LEU A 554 -1.87 7.44 13.95
C LEU A 554 -1.79 6.79 15.32
N TYR A 555 -1.99 5.47 15.45
CA TYR A 555 -2.01 4.83 16.76
C TYR A 555 -0.61 4.46 17.28
N TYR A 556 0.35 4.24 16.38
CA TYR A 556 1.73 3.93 16.75
C TYR A 556 2.47 5.19 17.22
N SER A 557 2.37 6.29 16.46
CA SER A 557 2.98 7.61 16.71
C SER A 557 2.19 8.47 17.70
N LEU A 558 1.44 7.85 18.59
CA LEU A 558 0.98 8.58 19.77
C LEU A 558 1.99 8.26 20.85
N ASP A 559 2.72 9.25 21.36
CA ASP A 559 3.42 9.22 22.65
C ASP A 559 2.43 9.13 23.85
N LEU A 560 1.42 8.29 23.68
CA LEU A 560 0.38 8.01 24.64
C LEU A 560 0.56 6.62 25.19
N THR A 561 0.22 6.47 26.45
CA THR A 561 0.17 5.15 27.08
C THR A 561 -0.74 4.23 26.27
N PHE A 562 -0.42 2.94 26.23
CA PHE A 562 -1.23 1.93 25.55
C PHE A 562 -2.71 1.95 25.95
N LEU A 563 -3.04 2.39 27.18
CA LEU A 563 -4.42 2.55 27.65
C LEU A 563 -5.16 3.65 26.87
N VAL A 564 -4.52 4.81 26.69
CA VAL A 564 -5.13 5.91 25.94
C VAL A 564 -5.22 5.56 24.46
N LYS A 565 -4.23 4.85 23.90
CA LYS A 565 -4.31 4.26 22.55
C LYS A 565 -5.50 3.32 22.42
N SER A 566 -5.69 2.42 23.38
CA SER A 566 -6.86 1.54 23.41
C SER A 566 -8.17 2.32 23.37
N LEU A 567 -8.33 3.30 24.26
CA LEU A 567 -9.55 4.12 24.32
C LEU A 567 -9.80 4.90 23.02
N SER A 568 -8.76 5.49 22.42
CA SER A 568 -8.90 6.24 21.18
C SER A 568 -9.29 5.33 20.00
N ILE A 569 -8.67 4.15 19.88
CA ILE A 569 -9.02 3.14 18.88
C ILE A 569 -10.48 2.69 19.06
N PHE A 570 -10.90 2.48 20.31
CA PHE A 570 -12.27 2.07 20.62
C PHE A 570 -13.29 3.13 20.19
N ILE A 571 -13.05 4.40 20.56
CA ILE A 571 -13.90 5.53 20.18
C ILE A 571 -14.00 5.63 18.64
N SER A 572 -12.87 5.56 17.92
CA SER A 572 -12.84 5.57 16.46
C SER A 572 -13.65 4.41 15.83
N GLY A 573 -13.56 3.22 16.43
CA GLY A 573 -14.36 2.07 16.00
C GLY A 573 -15.86 2.32 16.17
N THR A 574 -16.27 2.84 17.34
CA THR A 574 -17.67 3.17 17.62
C THR A 574 -18.21 4.30 16.74
N SER A 575 -17.41 5.33 16.45
CA SER A 575 -17.81 6.44 15.59
C SER A 575 -18.07 5.97 14.16
N LEU A 576 -17.25 5.04 13.63
CA LEU A 576 -17.48 4.46 12.31
C LEU A 576 -18.74 3.59 12.25
N LEU A 577 -19.05 2.85 13.33
CA LEU A 577 -20.31 2.10 13.42
C LEU A 577 -21.52 3.05 13.46
N LEU A 578 -21.48 4.11 14.26
CA LEU A 578 -22.53 5.14 14.31
C LEU A 578 -22.73 5.83 12.97
N LEU A 579 -21.63 6.20 12.29
CA LEU A 579 -21.67 6.75 10.94
C LEU A 579 -22.34 5.77 9.98
N SER A 580 -21.95 4.49 10.00
CA SER A 580 -22.56 3.47 9.13
C SER A 580 -24.07 3.31 9.36
N LEU A 581 -24.54 3.37 10.61
CA LEU A 581 -25.95 3.30 10.97
C LEU A 581 -26.71 4.51 10.44
N CYS A 582 -26.14 5.71 10.59
CA CYS A 582 -26.71 6.94 10.07
C CYS A 582 -26.84 6.91 8.55
N LEU A 583 -25.76 6.52 7.85
CA LEU A 583 -25.74 6.40 6.39
C LEU A 583 -26.73 5.34 5.89
N MET A 584 -27.05 4.30 6.66
CA MET A 584 -28.09 3.33 6.29
C MET A 584 -29.50 3.87 6.47
N ARG A 585 -29.75 4.57 7.58
CA ARG A 585 -31.11 4.92 8.00
C ARG A 585 -31.67 6.16 7.32
N PHE A 586 -30.81 7.12 6.95
CA PHE A 586 -31.22 8.45 6.48
C PHE A 586 -30.80 8.74 5.03
N LYS A 587 -30.83 7.71 4.17
CA LYS A 587 -30.63 7.86 2.72
C LYS A 587 -31.82 8.61 2.11
N ASN A 588 -31.55 9.48 1.15
CA ASN A 588 -32.61 9.96 0.27
C ASN A 588 -33.13 8.75 -0.51
N LYS A 589 -34.45 8.55 -0.53
CA LYS A 589 -35.03 7.60 -1.49
C LYS A 589 -34.70 8.16 -2.86
N VAL A 590 -33.84 7.47 -3.62
CA VAL A 590 -33.69 7.76 -5.05
C VAL A 590 -35.11 7.74 -5.61
N GLY A 591 -35.53 8.88 -6.17
CA GLY A 591 -36.84 9.01 -6.77
C GLY A 591 -37.03 7.89 -7.78
N ILE A 592 -37.96 6.98 -7.47
CA ILE A 592 -38.76 6.33 -8.50
C ILE A 592 -39.59 7.47 -9.10
N ALA A 593 -39.02 8.18 -10.07
CA ALA A 593 -39.81 8.90 -11.05
C ALA A 593 -39.79 8.01 -12.29
N GLN A 594 -40.97 7.49 -12.62
CA GLN A 594 -41.27 6.60 -13.73
C GLN A 594 -40.82 7.16 -15.08
#